data_AF-A0A7R9XQD4-F1
#
_entry.id   AF-A0A7R9XQD4-F1
#
_cell.length_a   1.000
_cell.length_b   1.000
_cell.length_c   1.000
_cell.angle_alpha   90.00
_cell.angle_beta   90.00
_cell.angle_gamma   90.00
#
_symmetry.space_group_name_H-M   'P 1'
#
loop_
_entity.id
_entity.type
_entity.pdbx_description
1 polymer ?
#
loop_
_entity_poly.entity_id
_entity_poly.type
_entity_poly.pdbx_seq_one_letter_code
_entity_poly.pdbx_strand_id
1 'polypeptide(L)'
;MDDFLRLTEENARASVREAGNVRFDVLRDEKDRNLVTLVEIYADDASAAKHKETKHYETWRDEVADMMAAPRSAETYLAIEPNDDAWTYANAVTWNEDDDQSEMVNASCVHVHCECAAGDEAAFASACAKNASESALED
;
A
#
# COMPACT_ATOMS: atom_id res chain seq x y z
N MET A 1 -13.93 -7.76 -13.43
CA MET A 1 -13.58 -6.95 -12.24
C MET A 1 -13.55 -7.84 -11.01
N ASP A 2 -14.62 -8.57 -10.70
CA ASP A 2 -14.67 -9.45 -9.53
C ASP A 2 -13.51 -10.47 -9.48
N ASP A 3 -13.22 -11.17 -10.58
CA ASP A 3 -12.07 -12.07 -10.65
C ASP A 3 -10.72 -11.36 -10.49
N PHE A 4 -10.59 -10.15 -11.07
CA PHE A 4 -9.37 -9.36 -10.96
C PHE A 4 -9.11 -8.96 -9.50
N LEU A 5 -10.14 -8.51 -8.78
CA LEU A 5 -10.04 -8.19 -7.36
C LEU A 5 -9.76 -9.43 -6.52
N ARG A 6 -10.49 -10.53 -6.74
CA ARG A 6 -10.26 -11.79 -6.01
C ARG A 6 -8.82 -12.26 -6.14
N LEU A 7 -8.28 -12.33 -7.35
CA LEU A 7 -6.89 -12.74 -7.60
C LEU A 7 -5.87 -11.79 -6.97
N THR A 8 -6.17 -10.49 -7.00
CA THR A 8 -5.31 -9.45 -6.43
C THR A 8 -5.32 -9.50 -4.90
N GLU A 9 -6.47 -9.77 -4.27
CA GLU A 9 -6.59 -10.00 -2.84
C GLU A 9 -5.88 -11.29 -2.41
N GLU A 10 -6.00 -12.37 -3.19
CA GLU A 10 -5.25 -13.62 -2.94
C GLU A 10 -3.74 -13.38 -2.96
N ASN A 11 -3.25 -12.59 -3.93
CA ASN A 11 -1.86 -12.14 -3.97
C ASN A 11 -1.49 -11.38 -2.69
N ALA A 12 -2.22 -10.33 -2.35
CA ALA A 12 -1.96 -9.51 -1.16
C ALA A 12 -1.94 -10.34 0.14
N ARG A 13 -2.93 -11.22 0.31
CA ARG A 13 -3.01 -12.11 1.48
C ARG A 13 -1.82 -13.06 1.56
N ALA A 14 -1.31 -13.56 0.44
CA ALA A 14 -0.11 -14.36 0.42
C ALA A 14 1.14 -13.51 0.74
N SER A 15 1.22 -12.29 0.20
CA SER A 15 2.36 -11.39 0.35
C SER A 15 2.57 -10.89 1.77
N VAL A 16 1.50 -10.59 2.53
CA VAL A 16 1.61 -10.18 3.95
C VAL A 16 2.24 -11.25 4.85
N ARG A 17 2.39 -12.49 4.36
CA ARG A 17 3.05 -13.60 5.08
C ARG A 17 4.52 -13.74 4.71
N GLU A 18 5.02 -12.97 3.76
CA GLU A 18 6.42 -13.01 3.35
C GLU A 18 7.33 -12.34 4.40
N ALA A 19 8.50 -12.94 4.61
CA ALA A 19 9.55 -12.29 5.39
C ALA A 19 10.00 -11.01 4.68
N GLY A 20 9.91 -9.88 5.37
CA GLY A 20 10.27 -8.56 4.84
C GLY A 20 9.14 -7.82 4.14
N ASN A 21 7.94 -8.41 3.97
CA ASN A 21 6.76 -7.61 3.66
C ASN A 21 6.29 -6.89 4.93
N VAL A 22 6.11 -5.58 4.79
CA VAL A 22 5.72 -4.69 5.88
C VAL A 22 4.24 -4.33 5.76
N ARG A 23 3.77 -4.14 4.52
CA ARG A 23 2.37 -3.88 4.20
C ARG A 23 2.08 -4.29 2.77
N PHE A 24 0.86 -4.75 2.53
CA PHE A 24 0.35 -5.02 1.19
C PHE A 24 -1.16 -4.73 1.17
N ASP A 25 -1.53 -3.51 0.75
CA ASP A 25 -2.94 -3.12 0.66
C ASP A 25 -3.45 -3.21 -0.78
N VAL A 26 -4.71 -3.61 -0.93
CA VAL A 26 -5.46 -3.53 -2.19
C VAL A 26 -6.51 -2.45 -2.05
N LEU A 27 -6.35 -1.37 -2.81
CA LEU A 27 -7.28 -0.24 -2.82
C LEU A 27 -7.99 -0.18 -4.16
N ARG A 28 -9.26 0.25 -4.15
CA ARG A 28 -10.00 0.59 -5.36
C ARG A 28 -10.33 2.07 -5.34
N ASP A 29 -10.17 2.74 -6.47
CA ASP A 29 -10.50 4.17 -6.57
C ASP A 29 -12.00 4.40 -6.33
N GLU A 30 -12.30 5.45 -5.56
CA GLU A 30 -13.66 5.79 -5.15
C GLU A 30 -14.55 6.19 -6.36
N LYS A 31 -13.95 6.80 -7.38
CA LYS A 31 -14.65 7.35 -8.55
C LYS A 31 -14.56 6.43 -9.76
N ASP A 32 -13.41 5.79 -9.98
CA ASP A 32 -13.19 4.82 -11.04
C ASP A 32 -13.03 3.41 -10.47
N ARG A 33 -14.13 2.68 -10.44
CA ARG A 33 -14.19 1.31 -9.91
C ARG A 33 -13.36 0.29 -10.71
N ASN A 34 -12.76 0.69 -11.85
CA ASN A 34 -11.83 -0.14 -12.61
C ASN A 34 -10.36 0.15 -12.30
N LEU A 35 -10.07 1.15 -11.49
CA LEU A 35 -8.73 1.49 -11.05
C LEU A 35 -8.45 0.84 -9.69
N VAL A 36 -7.46 -0.04 -9.66
CA VAL A 36 -7.00 -0.75 -8.46
C VAL A 36 -5.55 -0.37 -8.19
N THR A 37 -5.25 -0.01 -6.95
CA THR A 37 -3.93 0.41 -6.48
C THR A 37 -3.42 -0.60 -5.47
N LEU A 38 -2.19 -1.09 -5.68
CA LEU A 38 -1.49 -1.92 -4.71
C LEU A 38 -0.50 -1.05 -3.94
N VAL A 39 -0.63 -1.03 -2.62
CA VAL A 39 0.33 -0.34 -1.73
C VAL A 39 1.26 -1.39 -1.17
N GLU A 40 2.43 -1.51 -1.79
CA GLU A 40 3.42 -2.51 -1.45
C GLU A 40 4.57 -1.86 -0.68
N ILE A 41 4.77 -2.28 0.56
CA ILE A 41 5.90 -1.83 1.37
C ILE A 41 6.68 -3.05 1.84
N TYR A 42 7.99 -3.00 1.62
CA TYR A 42 8.95 -3.97 2.07
C TYR A 42 10.02 -3.34 2.97
N ALA A 43 10.63 -4.15 3.82
CA ALA A 43 11.71 -3.72 4.72
C ALA A 43 12.97 -3.28 3.93
N ASP A 44 13.17 -3.85 2.75
CA ASP A 44 14.27 -3.53 1.85
C ASP A 44 13.97 -3.94 0.39
N ASP A 45 14.81 -3.45 -0.54
CA ASP A 45 14.73 -3.77 -1.97
C ASP A 45 14.87 -5.28 -2.24
N ALA A 46 15.61 -6.01 -1.39
CA ALA A 46 15.81 -7.45 -1.55
C ALA A 46 14.52 -8.22 -1.27
N SER A 47 13.73 -7.78 -0.30
CA SER A 47 12.42 -8.32 0.03
C SER A 47 11.42 -8.03 -1.09
N ALA A 48 11.43 -6.81 -1.65
CA ALA A 48 10.62 -6.47 -2.82
C ALA A 48 11.00 -7.28 -4.08
N ALA A 49 12.30 -7.54 -4.28
CA ALA A 49 12.78 -8.39 -5.37
C ALA A 49 12.32 -9.84 -5.17
N LYS A 50 12.46 -10.36 -3.94
CA LYS A 50 12.07 -11.73 -3.58
C LYS A 50 10.57 -11.96 -3.77
N HIS A 51 9.72 -10.98 -3.46
CA HIS A 51 8.28 -11.06 -3.73
C HIS A 51 7.99 -11.46 -5.19
N LYS A 52 8.73 -10.88 -6.15
CA LYS A 52 8.54 -11.13 -7.59
C LYS A 52 8.99 -12.51 -8.05
N GLU A 53 9.70 -13.26 -7.19
CA GLU A 53 10.12 -14.64 -7.41
C GLU A 53 9.16 -15.65 -6.74
N THR A 54 8.16 -15.16 -6.01
CA THR A 54 7.21 -16.04 -5.31
C THR A 54 6.19 -16.63 -6.28
N LYS A 55 5.76 -17.86 -5.99
CA LYS A 55 4.75 -18.55 -6.79
C LYS A 55 3.41 -17.79 -6.86
N HIS A 56 2.98 -17.17 -5.76
CA HIS A 56 1.69 -16.47 -5.74
C HIS A 56 1.74 -15.20 -6.60
N TYR A 57 2.87 -14.47 -6.58
CA TYR A 57 3.08 -13.34 -7.49
C TYR A 57 3.11 -13.79 -8.95
N GLU A 58 3.82 -14.86 -9.29
CA GLU A 58 3.87 -15.39 -10.66
C GLU A 58 2.47 -15.78 -11.15
N THR A 59 1.70 -16.50 -10.33
CA THR A 59 0.31 -16.86 -10.62
C THR A 59 -0.55 -15.62 -10.83
N TRP A 60 -0.51 -14.65 -9.90
CA TRP A 60 -1.27 -13.41 -10.03
C TRP A 60 -0.88 -12.65 -11.29
N ARG A 61 0.42 -12.41 -11.53
CA ARG A 61 0.96 -11.73 -12.71
C ARG A 61 0.41 -12.32 -14.01
N ASP A 62 0.43 -13.64 -14.12
CA ASP A 62 0.04 -14.32 -15.35
C ASP A 62 -1.48 -14.34 -15.54
N GLU A 63 -2.26 -14.57 -14.47
CA GLU A 63 -3.72 -14.65 -14.57
C GLU A 63 -4.38 -13.29 -14.82
N VAL A 64 -3.87 -12.20 -14.24
CA VAL A 64 -4.47 -10.88 -14.41
C VAL A 64 -4.03 -10.15 -15.67
N ALA A 65 -3.02 -10.67 -16.40
CA ALA A 65 -2.39 -9.97 -17.52
C ALA A 65 -3.40 -9.52 -18.60
N ASP A 66 -4.28 -10.43 -19.03
CA ASP A 66 -5.29 -10.16 -20.06
C ASP A 66 -6.51 -9.38 -19.51
N MET A 67 -6.58 -9.19 -18.19
CA MET A 67 -7.66 -8.42 -17.55
C MET A 67 -7.32 -6.92 -17.47
N MET A 68 -6.06 -6.53 -17.67
CA MET A 68 -5.60 -5.16 -17.55
C MET A 68 -5.83 -4.36 -18.84
N ALA A 69 -6.48 -3.19 -18.71
CA ALA A 69 -6.69 -2.28 -19.84
C ALA A 69 -5.38 -1.63 -20.36
N ALA A 70 -4.33 -1.59 -19.52
CA ALA A 70 -3.00 -1.13 -19.85
C ALA A 70 -1.96 -1.84 -18.95
N PRO A 71 -0.68 -1.93 -19.33
CA PRO A 71 0.36 -2.49 -18.46
C PRO A 71 0.41 -1.77 -17.11
N ARG A 72 0.55 -2.53 -16.02
CA ARG A 72 0.77 -1.97 -14.67
C ARG A 72 2.02 -1.10 -14.61
N SER A 73 1.95 -0.02 -13.84
CA SER A 73 3.07 0.90 -13.54
C SER A 73 3.26 1.04 -12.03
N ALA A 74 4.47 1.40 -11.60
CA ALA A 74 4.78 1.62 -10.19
C ALA A 74 5.55 2.94 -10.02
N GLU A 75 5.32 3.59 -8.88
CA GLU A 75 6.12 4.71 -8.38
C GLU A 75 6.80 4.29 -7.07
N THR A 76 8.05 4.69 -6.89
CA THR A 76 8.86 4.33 -5.72
C THR A 76 9.06 5.53 -4.81
N TYR A 77 8.93 5.33 -3.50
CA TYR A 77 9.10 6.38 -2.49
C TYR A 77 10.19 6.01 -1.50
N LEU A 78 10.74 7.03 -0.82
CA LEU A 78 11.58 6.86 0.35
C LEU A 78 10.73 7.05 1.61
N ALA A 79 10.82 6.11 2.54
CA ALA A 79 10.21 6.25 3.85
C ALA A 79 10.91 7.37 4.64
N ILE A 80 10.16 8.41 5.01
CA ILE A 80 10.64 9.51 5.86
C ILE A 80 10.08 9.38 7.29
N GLU A 81 8.81 9.02 7.43
CA GLU A 81 8.15 8.70 8.70
C GLU A 81 7.03 7.65 8.47
N PRO A 82 6.97 6.54 9.22
CA PRO A 82 7.99 6.12 10.19
C PRO A 82 9.36 5.91 9.51
N ASN A 83 10.45 5.94 10.24
CA ASN A 83 11.80 5.67 9.71
C ASN A 83 12.55 4.62 10.54
N ASP A 84 11.82 3.90 11.38
CA ASP A 84 12.30 2.81 12.22
C ASP A 84 11.46 1.54 12.02
N ASP A 85 11.75 0.52 12.83
CA ASP A 85 11.05 -0.76 12.80
C ASP A 85 9.55 -0.65 13.17
N ALA A 86 9.03 0.52 13.57
CA ALA A 86 7.60 0.70 13.85
C ALA A 86 6.72 0.38 12.63
N TRP A 87 7.30 0.48 11.42
CA TRP A 87 6.71 -0.02 10.17
C TRP A 87 6.22 -1.47 10.27
N THR A 88 6.92 -2.34 11.00
CA THR A 88 6.70 -3.80 11.00
C THR A 88 5.45 -4.25 11.78
N TYR A 89 4.77 -3.36 12.50
CA TYR A 89 3.67 -3.73 13.41
C TYR A 89 2.27 -3.80 12.79
N ALA A 90 2.08 -3.37 11.53
CA ALA A 90 0.74 -3.15 10.98
C ALA A 90 0.45 -3.95 9.70
N ASN A 91 0.65 -5.27 9.71
CA ASN A 91 -0.15 -6.12 8.83
C ASN A 91 -1.53 -6.30 9.48
N ALA A 92 -2.53 -5.53 9.05
CA ALA A 92 -3.91 -5.76 9.44
C ALA A 92 -4.41 -7.05 8.75
N VAL A 93 -4.32 -8.18 9.45
CA VAL A 93 -4.76 -9.49 8.93
C VAL A 93 -6.07 -9.91 9.58
N THR A 94 -7.08 -9.04 9.60
CA THR A 94 -8.44 -9.44 9.97
C THR A 94 -9.19 -9.87 8.73
N TRP A 95 -8.73 -10.95 8.09
CA TRP A 95 -9.56 -11.66 7.12
C TRP A 95 -9.93 -13.03 7.70
N ASN A 96 -11.22 -13.35 7.69
CA ASN A 96 -11.76 -14.67 7.95
C ASN A 96 -12.66 -15.07 6.77
N GLU A 97 -12.84 -16.37 6.52
CA GLU A 97 -13.70 -16.92 5.45
C GLU A 97 -15.15 -16.41 5.53
N ASP A 98 -15.59 -15.98 6.71
CA ASP A 98 -16.92 -15.42 6.97
C ASP A 98 -17.03 -13.90 6.71
N ASP A 99 -15.91 -13.20 6.45
CA ASP A 99 -15.90 -11.76 6.19
C ASP A 99 -16.05 -11.49 4.68
N ASP A 100 -17.31 -11.34 4.26
CA ASP A 100 -17.74 -11.03 2.89
C ASP A 100 -17.59 -9.53 2.53
N GLN A 101 -17.05 -8.71 3.45
CA GLN A 101 -16.81 -7.29 3.18
C GLN A 101 -15.46 -7.11 2.46
N SER A 102 -15.49 -7.07 1.13
CA SER A 102 -14.33 -6.68 0.30
C SER A 102 -13.91 -5.22 0.47
N GLU A 103 -14.76 -4.37 1.07
CA GLU A 103 -14.51 -2.93 1.24
C GLU A 103 -14.72 -2.49 2.70
N MET A 104 -13.78 -1.72 3.23
CA MET A 104 -13.95 -1.05 4.52
C MET A 104 -14.92 0.14 4.38
N VAL A 105 -16.21 -0.10 4.52
CA VAL A 105 -17.29 0.88 4.25
C VAL A 105 -17.24 2.18 5.08
N ASN A 106 -16.47 2.21 6.17
CA ASN A 106 -16.33 3.39 7.04
C ASN A 106 -14.91 4.00 7.04
N ALA A 107 -13.97 3.43 6.28
CA ALA A 107 -12.60 3.93 6.24
C ALA A 107 -12.46 5.05 5.21
N SER A 108 -11.67 6.07 5.55
CA SER A 108 -11.15 7.04 4.59
C SER A 108 -9.72 6.63 4.24
N CYS A 109 -9.46 6.32 2.97
CA CYS A 109 -8.12 6.00 2.48
C CYS A 109 -7.71 7.04 1.44
N VAL A 110 -6.68 7.85 1.75
CA VAL A 110 -6.29 9.00 0.93
C VAL A 110 -4.78 9.03 0.77
N HIS A 111 -4.31 9.16 -0.48
CA HIS A 111 -2.93 9.49 -0.78
C HIS A 111 -2.81 10.99 -1.05
N VAL A 112 -2.14 11.72 -0.15
CA VAL A 112 -1.93 13.17 -0.27
C VAL A 112 -0.54 13.42 -0.86
N HIS A 113 -0.49 14.12 -2.00
CA HIS A 113 0.76 14.50 -2.66
C HIS A 113 0.98 16.00 -2.46
N CYS A 114 2.15 16.36 -1.96
CA CYS A 114 2.55 17.75 -1.72
C CYS A 114 3.87 18.04 -2.43
N GLU A 115 3.91 19.13 -3.19
CA GLU A 115 5.15 19.66 -3.76
C GLU A 115 5.64 20.83 -2.89
N CYS A 116 6.85 20.70 -2.34
CA CYS A 116 7.47 21.79 -1.59
C CYS A 116 7.99 22.87 -2.55
N ALA A 117 7.70 24.14 -2.27
CA ALA A 117 8.23 25.24 -3.05
C ALA A 117 9.76 25.30 -2.89
N ALA A 118 10.47 25.51 -4.00
CA ALA A 118 11.92 25.56 -4.01
C ALA A 118 12.44 26.67 -3.07
N GLY A 119 13.31 26.31 -2.13
CA GLY A 119 13.87 27.20 -1.11
C GLY A 119 13.11 27.21 0.22
N ASP A 120 11.93 26.60 0.30
CA ASP A 120 11.12 26.50 1.52
C ASP A 120 11.25 25.14 2.23
N GLU A 121 12.12 24.24 1.77
CA GLU A 121 12.20 22.84 2.23
C GLU A 121 12.43 22.74 3.74
N ALA A 122 13.29 23.59 4.30
CA ALA A 122 13.56 23.63 5.74
C ALA A 122 12.37 24.16 6.54
N ALA A 123 11.67 25.18 6.02
CA ALA A 123 10.49 25.73 6.68
C ALA A 123 9.33 24.73 6.64
N PHE A 124 9.14 24.04 5.51
CA PHE A 124 8.17 22.97 5.35
C PHE A 124 8.44 21.82 6.33
N ALA A 125 9.67 21.30 6.37
CA ALA A 125 10.05 20.25 7.31
C ALA A 125 9.80 20.66 8.78
N SER A 126 10.15 21.90 9.15
CA SER A 126 9.89 22.41 10.50
C SER A 126 8.40 22.52 10.82
N ALA A 127 7.57 22.93 9.85
CA ALA A 127 6.13 23.01 10.03
C ALA A 127 5.50 21.61 10.19
N CYS A 128 5.92 20.65 9.37
CA CYS A 128 5.48 19.25 9.48
C CYS A 128 5.87 18.63 10.84
N ALA A 129 7.12 18.83 11.29
CA ALA A 129 7.58 18.33 12.58
C ALA A 129 6.80 18.95 13.74
N LYS A 130 6.55 20.27 13.69
CA LYS A 130 5.73 20.96 14.69
C LYS A 130 4.31 20.38 14.72
N ASN A 131 3.67 20.26 13.56
CA ASN A 131 2.33 19.68 13.42
C ASN A 131 2.27 18.27 14.02
N ALA A 132 3.23 17.40 13.68
CA ALA A 132 3.29 16.04 14.22
C ALA A 132 3.47 15.99 15.75
N SER A 133 4.23 16.93 16.33
CA SER A 133 4.43 16.98 17.78
C SER A 133 3.24 17.56 18.56
N GLU A 134 2.48 18.46 17.93
CA GLU A 134 1.32 19.12 18.54
C GLU A 134 0.03 18.33 18.34
N SER A 135 -0.09 17.51 17.29
CA SER A 135 -1.29 16.73 16.99
C SER A 135 -1.65 15.70 18.07
N ALA A 136 -0.67 15.22 18.84
CA ALA A 136 -0.95 14.34 19.99
C ALA A 136 -1.66 15.05 21.16
N LEU A 137 -1.84 16.37 21.07
CA LEU A 137 -2.46 17.24 22.08
C LEU A 137 -3.82 17.79 21.64
N GLU A 138 -4.29 17.45 20.43
CA GLU A 138 -5.58 17.89 19.88
C GLU A 138 -6.68 16.85 20.21
N ASP A 139 -7.84 17.31 20.69
CA ASP A 139 -9.00 16.49 21.13
C ASP A 139 -9.85 15.96 19.94
#